data_AF-A0A9P0LPW7-F1
#
_entry.id   AF-A0A9P0LPW7-F1
#
_cell.length_a   1.000
_cell.length_b   1.000
_cell.length_c   1.000
_cell.angle_alpha   90.00
_cell.angle_beta   90.00
_cell.angle_gamma   90.00
#
_symmetry.space_group_name_H-M   'P 1'
#
loop_
_entity.id
_entity.type
_entity.pdbx_description
1 polymer ?
#
loop_
_entity_poly.entity_id
_entity_poly.type
_entity_poly.pdbx_seq_one_letter_code
_entity_poly.pdbx_strand_id
1 'polypeptide(L)'
;MSLSIKKIPVFVFPNSLKFYVGSKTTHKQLLTLYNPYDFPVKFKVLCTAPNKYAVIDPEGSIGPRMLVDIVIRHTIPTPANCNITDKFRISMQDHTTKQVITSW
;
A
#
# COMPACT_ATOMS: atom_id res chain seq x y z
N MET A 1 2.45 -12.89 -28.72
CA MET A 1 2.24 -13.56 -27.43
C MET A 1 1.62 -12.56 -26.48
N SER A 2 0.37 -12.79 -26.05
CA SER A 2 -0.27 -11.96 -25.02
C SER A 2 0.32 -12.32 -23.67
N LEU A 3 1.03 -11.39 -23.02
CA LEU A 3 1.50 -11.55 -21.65
C LEU A 3 0.27 -11.57 -20.74
N SER A 4 -0.19 -12.77 -20.37
CA SER A 4 -1.25 -12.92 -19.39
C SER A 4 -0.77 -12.34 -18.07
N ILE A 5 -1.34 -11.19 -17.68
CA ILE A 5 -1.16 -10.61 -16.36
C ILE A 5 -1.72 -11.63 -15.36
N LYS A 6 -0.85 -12.44 -14.75
CA LYS A 6 -1.24 -13.28 -13.62
C LYS A 6 -1.65 -12.33 -12.51
N LYS A 7 -2.95 -12.24 -12.22
CA LYS A 7 -3.46 -11.52 -11.06
C LYS A 7 -3.17 -12.36 -9.82
N ILE A 8 -2.06 -12.10 -9.15
CA ILE A 8 -1.66 -12.82 -7.94
C ILE A 8 -2.06 -11.97 -6.72
N PRO A 9 -2.64 -12.56 -5.65
CA PRO A 9 -3.12 -11.82 -4.49
C PRO A 9 -2.02 -11.05 -3.76
N VAL A 10 -2.33 -9.81 -3.38
CA VAL A 10 -1.53 -9.02 -2.44
C VAL A 10 -2.16 -9.16 -1.06
N PHE A 11 -1.35 -9.53 -0.06
CA PHE A 11 -1.81 -9.63 1.31
C PHE A 11 -1.45 -8.35 2.04
N VAL A 12 -2.49 -7.62 2.48
CA VAL A 12 -2.36 -6.33 3.14
C VAL A 12 -3.21 -6.30 4.40
N PHE A 13 -2.66 -5.74 5.48
CA PHE A 13 -3.38 -5.56 6.74
C PHE A 13 -2.97 -4.24 7.41
N PRO A 14 -3.92 -3.46 7.97
CA PRO A 14 -5.36 -3.65 7.89
C PRO A 14 -5.90 -3.32 6.49
N ASN A 15 -7.13 -3.75 6.19
CA ASN A 15 -7.79 -3.48 4.90
C ASN A 15 -8.30 -2.02 4.76
N SER A 16 -8.29 -1.26 5.85
CA SER A 16 -8.71 0.14 5.90
C SER A 16 -8.00 0.86 7.03
N LEU A 17 -7.73 2.15 6.83
CA LEU A 17 -7.11 3.05 7.81
C LEU A 17 -8.10 4.14 8.17
N LYS A 18 -8.28 4.40 9.47
CA LYS A 18 -9.29 5.36 9.96
C LYS A 18 -8.64 6.54 10.68
N PHE A 19 -8.70 7.71 10.07
CA PHE A 19 -8.11 8.94 10.60
C PHE A 19 -9.19 9.81 11.24
N TYR A 20 -8.93 10.35 12.42
CA TYR A 20 -9.89 11.18 13.16
C TYR A 20 -9.31 12.55 13.44
N VAL A 21 -10.05 13.61 13.10
CA VAL A 21 -9.64 15.02 13.29
C VAL A 21 -9.21 15.29 14.74
N GLY A 22 -10.02 14.83 15.71
CA GLY A 22 -9.77 15.04 17.14
C GLY A 22 -8.70 14.12 17.76
N SER A 23 -8.14 13.15 17.04
CA SER A 23 -7.21 12.17 17.59
C SER A 23 -5.92 12.09 16.77
N LYS A 24 -4.92 12.89 17.16
CA LYS A 24 -3.62 12.97 16.46
C LYS A 24 -2.87 11.64 16.38
N THR A 25 -3.07 10.74 17.33
CA THR A 25 -2.45 9.39 17.32
C THR A 25 -2.92 8.56 16.12
N THR A 26 -4.12 8.83 15.60
CA THR A 26 -4.67 8.14 14.42
C THR A 26 -4.12 8.70 13.12
N HIS A 27 -3.46 9.87 13.12
CA HIS A 27 -2.94 10.54 11.92
C HIS A 27 -1.75 9.80 11.30
N LYS A 28 -1.11 8.89 12.04
CA LYS A 28 -0.05 8.00 11.57
C LYS A 28 -0.50 6.56 11.80
N GLN A 29 -0.62 5.76 10.74
CA GLN A 29 -1.00 4.35 10.83
C GLN A 29 -0.06 3.47 10.05
N LEU A 30 -0.07 2.18 10.42
CA LEU A 30 0.74 1.14 9.82
C LEU A 30 -0.10 0.33 8.85
N LEU A 31 0.48 0.04 7.69
CA LEU A 31 -0.05 -0.87 6.69
C LEU A 31 1.02 -1.94 6.42
N THR A 32 0.76 -3.17 6.85
CA THR A 32 1.66 -4.30 6.64
C THR A 32 1.35 -4.96 5.30
N LEU A 33 2.38 -5.12 4.46
CA LEU A 33 2.33 -5.93 3.25
C LEU A 33 3.04 -7.25 3.51
N TYR A 34 2.40 -8.37 3.14
CA TYR A 34 2.99 -9.69 3.20
C TYR A 34 3.22 -10.24 1.80
N ASN A 35 4.43 -10.74 1.57
CA ASN A 35 4.79 -11.50 0.38
C ASN A 35 4.61 -13.00 0.66
N PRO A 36 3.56 -13.65 0.13
CA PRO A 36 3.32 -15.07 0.33
C PRO A 36 4.21 -15.96 -0.55
N TYR A 37 4.97 -15.39 -1.49
CA TYR A 37 5.68 -16.13 -2.53
C TYR A 37 7.05 -16.60 -2.07
N ASP A 38 7.59 -17.55 -2.83
CA ASP A 38 8.91 -18.15 -2.61
C ASP A 38 10.04 -17.36 -3.32
N PHE A 39 9.71 -16.18 -3.86
CA PHE A 39 10.62 -15.27 -4.54
C PHE A 39 10.42 -13.82 -4.06
N PRO A 40 11.46 -12.97 -4.14
CA PRO A 40 11.35 -11.57 -3.75
C PRO A 40 10.47 -10.78 -4.72
N VAL A 41 9.70 -9.84 -4.17
CA VAL A 41 8.85 -8.93 -4.95
C VAL A 41 9.25 -7.48 -4.73
N LYS A 42 9.11 -6.65 -5.76
CA LYS A 42 9.09 -5.20 -5.62
C LYS A 42 7.67 -4.73 -5.39
N PHE A 43 7.49 -3.71 -4.57
CA PHE A 43 6.20 -3.07 -4.36
C PHE A 43 6.26 -1.57 -4.65
N LYS A 44 5.10 -1.00 -5.00
CA LYS A 44 4.86 0.44 -5.08
C LYS A 44 3.46 0.77 -4.57
N VAL A 45 3.38 1.78 -3.72
CA VAL A 45 2.14 2.34 -3.18
C VAL A 45 1.69 3.50 -4.06
N LEU A 46 0.44 3.46 -4.50
CA LEU A 46 -0.26 4.54 -5.20
C LEU A 46 -1.42 5.04 -4.34
N CYS A 47 -1.83 6.29 -4.51
CA CYS A 47 -2.93 6.89 -3.75
C CYS A 47 -3.80 7.76 -4.66
N THR A 48 -5.12 7.77 -4.45
CA THR A 48 -6.05 8.65 -5.18
C THR A 48 -6.02 10.10 -4.73
N ALA A 49 -5.47 10.39 -3.54
CA ALA A 49 -5.37 11.74 -2.97
C ALA A 49 -3.96 11.99 -2.40
N PRO A 50 -2.89 11.94 -3.22
CA PRO A 50 -1.50 12.00 -2.75
C PRO A 50 -1.15 13.30 -2.01
N ASN A 51 -1.91 14.38 -2.20
CA ASN A 51 -1.75 15.63 -1.46
C ASN A 51 -2.21 15.55 0.00
N LYS A 52 -3.07 14.59 0.37
CA LYS A 52 -3.58 14.42 1.73
C LYS A 52 -2.75 13.47 2.59
N TYR A 53 -1.82 12.73 1.99
CA TYR A 53 -1.09 11.67 2.66
C TYR A 53 0.41 11.73 2.38
N ALA A 54 1.21 11.55 3.41
CA ALA A 54 2.61 11.20 3.27
C ALA A 54 2.76 9.68 3.48
N VAL A 55 3.33 9.01 2.48
CA VAL A 55 3.68 7.58 2.54
C VAL A 55 5.19 7.50 2.70
N ILE A 56 5.66 6.88 3.79
CA ILE A 56 7.09 6.68 4.03
C ILE A 56 7.53 5.46 3.22
N ASP A 57 8.62 5.60 2.48
CA ASP A 57 9.18 4.58 1.59
C ASP A 57 8.10 3.90 0.73
N PRO A 58 7.45 4.67 -0.18
CA PRO A 58 6.30 4.20 -0.95
C PRO A 58 6.65 3.10 -1.95
N GLU A 59 7.92 2.76 -2.11
CA GLU A 59 8.40 1.67 -2.94
C GLU A 59 9.55 0.94 -2.25
N GLY A 60 9.70 -0.34 -2.55
CA GLY A 60 10.70 -1.18 -1.92
C GLY A 60 10.65 -2.61 -2.41
N SER A 61 11.34 -3.51 -1.68
CA SER A 61 11.33 -4.94 -1.95
C SER A 61 10.97 -5.72 -0.70
N ILE A 62 10.27 -6.84 -0.88
CA ILE A 62 9.90 -7.77 0.18
C ILE A 62 10.48 -9.14 -0.19
N GLY A 63 11.26 -9.72 0.73
CA GLY A 63 11.81 -11.07 0.55
C GLY A 63 10.73 -12.16 0.49
N PRO A 64 11.08 -13.38 0.07
CA PRO A 64 10.17 -14.53 0.10
C PRO A 64 9.58 -14.78 1.48
N ARG A 65 8.26 -15.01 1.60
CA ARG A 65 7.56 -15.25 2.88
C ARG A 65 7.81 -14.17 3.97
N MET A 66 8.19 -12.95 3.58
CA MET A 66 8.46 -11.84 4.50
C MET A 66 7.36 -10.79 4.46
N LEU A 67 7.36 -9.90 5.46
CA LEU A 67 6.51 -8.72 5.53
C LEU A 67 7.31 -7.43 5.54
N VAL A 68 6.64 -6.33 5.20
CA VAL A 68 7.14 -4.97 5.41
C VAL A 68 6.00 -4.10 5.95
N ASP A 69 6.34 -3.18 6.83
CA ASP A 69 5.40 -2.20 7.36
C ASP A 69 5.57 -0.86 6.65
N ILE A 70 4.46 -0.31 6.18
CA ILE A 70 4.39 0.98 5.51
C ILE A 70 3.70 1.97 6.43
N VAL A 71 4.36 3.08 6.69
CA VAL A 71 3.79 4.16 7.50
C VAL A 71 3.02 5.11 6.58
N ILE A 72 1.72 5.25 6.83
CA ILE A 72 0.86 6.21 6.15
C ILE A 72 0.48 7.31 7.15
N ARG A 73 0.77 8.57 6.79
CA ARG A 73 0.41 9.75 7.56
C ARG A 73 -0.63 10.59 6.82
N HIS A 74 -1.78 10.85 7.43
CA HIS A 74 -2.73 11.84 6.94
C HIS A 74 -2.26 13.24 7.34
N THR A 75 -2.00 14.11 6.36
CA THR A 75 -1.41 15.44 6.58
C THR A 75 -2.44 16.56 6.66
N ILE A 76 -3.65 16.34 6.13
CA ILE A 76 -4.74 17.34 6.12
C ILE A 76 -6.02 16.83 6.85
N PRO A 77 -5.95 16.43 8.13
CA PRO A 77 -7.11 15.92 8.87
C PRO A 77 -8.03 17.08 9.31
N THR A 78 -8.79 17.62 8.38
CA THR A 78 -9.74 18.73 8.59
C THR A 78 -11.19 18.24 8.48
N PRO A 79 -12.18 18.93 9.05
CA PRO A 79 -13.59 18.57 8.91
C PRO A 79 -14.06 18.39 7.45
N ALA A 80 -13.51 19.18 6.52
CA ALA A 80 -13.79 19.07 5.09
C ALA A 80 -13.35 17.73 4.46
N ASN A 81 -12.45 16.98 5.12
CA ASN A 81 -11.97 15.67 4.66
C ASN A 81 -12.60 14.50 5.46
N CYS A 82 -13.55 14.77 6.36
CA CYS A 82 -14.27 13.73 7.08
C CYS A 82 -15.23 12.97 6.15
N ASN A 83 -15.46 11.68 6.43
CA ASN A 83 -16.36 10.80 5.66
C ASN A 83 -15.98 10.64 4.18
N ILE A 84 -14.76 11.01 3.79
CA ILE A 84 -14.21 10.76 2.47
C ILE A 84 -13.41 9.46 2.51
N THR A 85 -13.62 8.60 1.52
CA THR A 85 -12.85 7.36 1.33
C THR A 85 -11.89 7.52 0.17
N ASP A 86 -10.63 7.77 0.48
CA ASP A 86 -9.52 7.71 -0.48
C ASP A 86 -8.96 6.27 -0.58
N LYS A 87 -8.36 5.93 -1.73
CA LYS A 87 -7.86 4.57 -2.00
C LYS A 87 -6.35 4.55 -2.09
N PHE A 88 -5.76 3.55 -1.44
CA PHE A 88 -4.39 3.13 -1.67
C PHE A 88 -4.37 1.88 -2.53
N ARG A 89 -3.49 1.85 -3.53
CA ARG A 89 -3.27 0.70 -4.41
C ARG A 89 -1.85 0.21 -4.26
N ILE A 90 -1.69 -1.07 -4.01
CA ILE A 90 -0.40 -1.73 -3.92
C ILE A 90 -0.14 -2.44 -5.24
N SER A 91 0.88 -1.99 -5.97
CA SER A 91 1.39 -2.70 -7.13
C SER A 91 2.55 -3.57 -6.71
N MET A 92 2.51 -4.86 -7.04
CA MET A 92 3.63 -5.78 -6.85
C MET A 92 4.18 -6.27 -8.19
N GLN A 93 5.49 -6.52 -8.24
CA GLN A 93 6.19 -7.05 -9.40
C GLN A 93 7.23 -8.08 -8.97
N ASP A 94 7.44 -9.12 -9.77
CA ASP A 94 8.55 -10.05 -9.56
C ASP A 94 9.87 -9.32 -9.77
N HIS A 95 10.79 -9.44 -8.80
CA HIS A 95 12.11 -8.82 -8.86
C HIS A 95 12.94 -9.28 -10.08
N THR A 96 12.71 -10.50 -10.56
CA THR A 96 13.53 -11.20 -11.56
C THR A 96 12.98 -11.03 -12.97
N THR A 97 11.67 -11.17 -13.14
CA THR A 97 11.03 -11.14 -14.47
C THR A 97 10.47 -9.77 -14.84
N LYS A 98 10.39 -8.83 -13.89
CA LYS A 98 9.68 -7.54 -14.02
C LYS A 98 8.21 -7.67 -14.44
N GLN A 99 7.64 -8.88 -14.36
CA GLN A 99 6.23 -9.08 -14.67
C GLN A 99 5.39 -8.46 -13.55
N VAL A 100 4.35 -7.73 -13.96
CA VAL A 100 3.40 -7.12 -13.03
C VAL A 100 2.54 -8.23 -12.43
N ILE A 101 2.58 -8.34 -11.10
CA ILE A 101 1.94 -9.40 -10.33
C ILE A 101 0.49 -9.04 -9.96
N THR A 102 0.12 -7.75 -9.79
CA THR A 102 -1.30 -7.31 -9.66
C THR A 102 -1.48 -5.80 -9.52
N SER A 103 -2.72 -5.36 -9.75
CA SER A 103 -3.31 -4.11 -9.30
C SER A 103 -4.75 -4.24 -8.78
N TRP A 104 -5.05 -3.61 -7.63
CA TRP A 104 -6.39 -3.18 -7.22
C TRP A 104 -6.31 -1.77 -6.62
#